data_AF-X0QH43-F1
#
_entry.id   AF-X0QH43-F1
#
_cell.length_a   1.000
_cell.length_b   1.000
_cell.length_c   1.000
_cell.angle_alpha   90.00
_cell.angle_beta   90.00
_cell.angle_gamma   90.00
#
_symmetry.space_group_name_H-M   'P 1'
#
loop_
_entity.id
_entity.type
_entity.pdbx_description
1 polymer ?
#
loop_
_entity_poly.entity_id
_entity_poly.type
_entity_poly.pdbx_seq_one_letter_code
_entity_poly.pdbx_strand_id
1 'polypeptide(L)'
;MNVIGDGFTESFATIVDSFINDDAVTGLILTSAKETFVVGADIDQLNQIKTAEQAFALTEELKGSLRKLETSGKPVVAAMTGTALGGGLELALACHYRIVIDTPKTKLGLPEVRLGLLPGGGGTQRLPRLVGIQVALELMTQGKELRAAVAKDIGLIDATATAQADMLKQAKDWIQNNPSVQQPWDKKGFKIPGGDSKHPKVVPIFSIAPAMANQKSHGNYPAITHIMSCVFEGCLVDIDTGLEIESRYFAACVLSTESKNMINTLWTQLNSIKKGQSRPQGFERTTTKKVGILGAGMMGAGIAYVTAKAGIDVVLLDTDMAGAEKGKAYSANILDKAISRKRATEEKKTSSPKTYHANSFLR
;
A
#
# COMPACT_ATOMS: atom_id res chain seq x y z
N MET A 1 -1.07 9.16 -12.50
CA MET A 1 -0.50 7.98 -11.84
C MET A 1 -0.64 6.81 -12.80
N ASN A 2 0.19 5.78 -12.70
CA ASN A 2 0.03 4.57 -13.52
C ASN A 2 -0.83 3.55 -12.77
N VAL A 3 -1.72 2.87 -13.49
CA VAL A 3 -2.57 1.78 -13.00
C VAL A 3 -2.45 0.59 -13.95
N ILE A 4 -2.66 -0.62 -13.45
CA ILE A 4 -2.78 -1.83 -14.26
C ILE A 4 -4.24 -1.92 -14.73
N GLY A 5 -4.48 -1.53 -15.97
CA GLY A 5 -5.83 -1.52 -16.57
C GLY A 5 -5.80 -1.96 -18.03
N ASP A 6 -6.76 -1.47 -18.83
CA ASP A 6 -6.99 -1.93 -20.20
C ASP A 6 -5.73 -1.78 -21.06
N GLY A 7 -5.38 -2.85 -21.77
CA GLY A 7 -4.21 -2.91 -22.64
C GLY A 7 -2.87 -3.01 -21.91
N PHE A 8 -2.81 -2.90 -20.58
CA PHE A 8 -1.56 -3.06 -19.83
C PHE A 8 -1.02 -4.48 -19.98
N THR A 9 -1.84 -5.51 -19.73
CA THR A 9 -1.38 -6.90 -19.70
C THR A 9 -0.85 -7.35 -21.06
N GLU A 10 -1.55 -7.04 -22.14
CA GLU A 10 -1.13 -7.34 -23.52
C GLU A 10 0.19 -6.63 -23.88
N SER A 11 0.27 -5.32 -23.59
CA SER A 11 1.48 -4.53 -23.84
C SER A 11 2.66 -5.06 -23.03
N PHE A 12 2.42 -5.41 -21.77
CA PHE A 12 3.44 -5.94 -20.86
C PHE A 12 3.92 -7.31 -21.32
N ALA A 13 3.01 -8.22 -21.69
CA ALA A 13 3.35 -9.53 -22.22
C ALA A 13 4.24 -9.41 -23.47
N THR A 14 3.88 -8.53 -24.41
CA THR A 14 4.66 -8.26 -25.61
C THR A 14 6.08 -7.77 -25.29
N ILE A 15 6.21 -6.85 -24.33
CA ILE A 15 7.52 -6.33 -23.89
C ILE A 15 8.35 -7.43 -23.22
N VAL A 16 7.71 -8.26 -22.38
CA VAL A 16 8.37 -9.38 -21.70
C VAL A 16 8.88 -10.39 -22.71
N ASP A 17 8.06 -10.81 -23.68
CA ASP A 17 8.46 -11.76 -24.71
C ASP A 17 9.57 -11.17 -25.60
N SER A 18 9.51 -9.89 -25.96
CA SER A 18 10.59 -9.22 -26.69
C SER A 18 11.90 -9.17 -25.89
N PHE A 19 11.85 -8.88 -24.59
CA PHE A 19 13.03 -8.84 -23.72
C PHE A 19 13.68 -10.21 -23.55
N ILE A 20 12.88 -11.25 -23.36
CA ILE A 20 13.37 -12.61 -23.17
C ILE A 20 14.06 -13.12 -24.44
N ASN A 21 13.45 -12.87 -25.60
CA ASN A 21 13.93 -13.40 -26.89
C ASN A 21 15.05 -12.57 -27.55
N ASP A 22 15.40 -11.40 -27.00
CA ASP A 22 16.51 -10.59 -27.53
C ASP A 22 17.82 -10.90 -26.79
N ASP A 23 18.69 -11.68 -27.43
CA ASP A 23 20.02 -12.06 -26.92
C ASP A 23 20.98 -10.87 -26.72
N ALA A 24 20.75 -9.74 -27.41
CA ALA A 24 21.54 -8.53 -27.22
C ALA A 24 21.19 -7.80 -25.91
N VAL A 25 20.00 -8.06 -25.34
CA VAL A 25 19.57 -7.45 -24.09
C VAL A 25 20.01 -8.29 -22.89
N THR A 26 20.84 -7.69 -22.04
CA THR A 26 21.45 -8.35 -20.87
C THR A 26 20.71 -8.10 -19.56
N GLY A 27 19.68 -7.24 -19.54
CA GLY A 27 18.86 -6.98 -18.36
C GLY A 27 17.78 -5.92 -18.60
N LEU A 28 16.81 -5.85 -17.70
CA LEU A 28 15.66 -4.94 -17.79
C LEU A 28 15.57 -4.03 -16.56
N ILE A 29 15.30 -2.75 -16.78
CA ILE A 29 14.91 -1.81 -15.72
C ILE A 29 13.45 -1.42 -15.93
N LEU A 30 12.58 -1.84 -15.01
CA LEU A 30 11.19 -1.41 -14.97
C LEU A 30 11.09 -0.13 -14.14
N THR A 31 10.71 0.99 -14.76
CA THR A 31 10.60 2.30 -14.10
C THR A 31 9.35 3.06 -14.56
N SER A 32 9.13 4.25 -13.99
CA SER A 32 7.97 5.10 -14.28
C SER A 32 8.39 6.50 -14.72
N ALA A 33 7.67 7.05 -15.69
CA ALA A 33 7.79 8.46 -16.09
C ALA A 33 6.94 9.41 -15.21
N LYS A 34 6.34 8.92 -14.12
CA LYS A 34 5.52 9.69 -13.17
C LYS A 34 6.20 9.74 -11.79
N GLU A 35 5.74 10.64 -10.92
CA GLU A 35 6.20 10.72 -9.51
C GLU A 35 5.95 9.43 -8.71
N THR A 36 4.89 8.70 -9.06
CA THR A 36 4.59 7.38 -8.51
C THR A 36 5.09 6.30 -9.46
N PHE A 37 5.41 5.12 -8.95
CA PHE A 37 5.69 3.96 -9.78
C PHE A 37 4.40 3.44 -10.44
N VAL A 38 3.65 2.58 -9.75
CA VAL A 38 2.32 2.09 -10.13
C VAL A 38 1.49 1.98 -8.85
N VAL A 39 0.25 2.46 -8.88
CA VAL A 39 -0.59 2.61 -7.66
C VAL A 39 -1.73 1.59 -7.56
N GLY A 40 -1.59 0.46 -8.25
CA GLY A 40 -2.51 -0.67 -8.19
C GLY A 40 -3.20 -0.95 -9.52
N ALA A 41 -4.19 -1.83 -9.46
CA ALA A 41 -5.07 -2.13 -10.57
C ALA A 41 -6.13 -1.03 -10.79
N ASP A 42 -6.69 -1.00 -11.99
CA ASP A 42 -7.87 -0.20 -12.30
C ASP A 42 -9.10 -0.79 -11.58
N ILE A 43 -9.50 -0.12 -10.49
CA ILE A 43 -10.62 -0.57 -9.66
C ILE A 43 -11.95 -0.51 -10.42
N ASP A 44 -12.11 0.44 -11.35
CA ASP A 44 -13.35 0.57 -12.11
C ASP A 44 -13.52 -0.63 -13.06
N GLN A 45 -12.42 -1.16 -13.62
CA GLN A 45 -12.41 -2.39 -14.41
C GLN A 45 -12.61 -3.64 -13.56
N LEU A 46 -11.94 -3.76 -12.41
CA LEU A 46 -12.17 -4.88 -11.50
C LEU A 46 -13.64 -4.96 -11.06
N ASN A 47 -14.30 -3.81 -10.91
CA ASN A 47 -15.71 -3.77 -10.57
C ASN A 47 -16.63 -4.31 -11.69
N GLN A 48 -16.17 -4.29 -12.94
CA GLN A 48 -16.91 -4.80 -14.10
C GLN A 48 -16.88 -6.33 -14.22
N ILE A 49 -15.92 -7.01 -13.56
CA ILE A 49 -15.83 -8.48 -13.56
C ILE A 49 -17.12 -9.08 -13.00
N LYS A 50 -17.70 -10.04 -13.76
CA LYS A 50 -18.99 -10.69 -13.47
C LYS A 50 -18.88 -12.19 -13.19
N THR A 51 -17.85 -12.86 -13.67
CA THR A 51 -17.69 -14.31 -13.51
C THR A 51 -16.34 -14.69 -12.92
N ALA A 52 -16.24 -15.89 -12.37
CA ALA A 52 -15.02 -16.38 -11.74
C ALA A 52 -13.94 -16.66 -12.80
N GLU A 53 -14.36 -17.12 -13.97
CA GLU A 53 -13.50 -17.40 -15.12
C GLU A 53 -12.82 -16.11 -15.63
N GLN A 54 -13.56 -15.00 -15.68
CA GLN A 54 -13.00 -13.69 -16.03
C GLN A 54 -11.95 -13.25 -15.02
N ALA A 55 -12.25 -13.35 -13.72
CA ALA A 55 -11.32 -12.98 -12.66
C ALA A 55 -10.05 -13.85 -12.66
N PHE A 56 -10.23 -15.15 -12.83
CA PHE A 56 -9.15 -16.12 -12.89
C PHE A 56 -8.27 -15.88 -14.11
N ALA A 57 -8.84 -15.76 -15.31
CA ALA A 57 -8.08 -15.52 -16.54
C ALA A 57 -7.28 -14.21 -16.46
N LEU A 58 -7.88 -13.13 -15.96
CA LEU A 58 -7.20 -11.83 -15.80
C LEU A 58 -5.94 -11.94 -14.92
N THR A 59 -6.05 -12.63 -13.79
CA THR A 59 -4.93 -12.77 -12.85
C THR A 59 -3.88 -13.75 -13.36
N GLU A 60 -4.27 -14.83 -14.01
CA GLU A 60 -3.35 -15.78 -14.65
C GLU A 60 -2.57 -15.15 -15.80
N GLU A 61 -3.18 -14.31 -16.63
CA GLU A 61 -2.49 -13.65 -17.75
C GLU A 61 -1.39 -12.69 -17.25
N LEU A 62 -1.72 -11.86 -16.26
CA LEU A 62 -0.75 -10.98 -15.62
C LEU A 62 0.37 -11.78 -14.94
N LYS A 63 0.02 -12.80 -14.14
CA LYS A 63 0.99 -13.61 -13.42
C LYS A 63 1.86 -14.46 -14.34
N GLY A 64 1.32 -14.96 -15.44
CA GLY A 64 2.08 -15.68 -16.46
C GLY A 64 3.18 -14.80 -17.03
N SER A 65 2.86 -13.55 -17.39
CA SER A 65 3.84 -12.57 -17.88
C SER A 65 4.89 -12.22 -16.82
N LEU A 66 4.47 -12.01 -15.58
CA LEU A 66 5.39 -11.77 -14.46
C LEU A 66 6.28 -12.96 -14.17
N ARG A 67 5.74 -14.18 -14.24
CA ARG A 67 6.47 -15.41 -13.98
C ARG A 67 7.50 -15.71 -15.07
N LYS A 68 7.15 -15.48 -16.34
CA LYS A 68 8.10 -15.52 -17.47
C LYS A 68 9.27 -14.55 -17.25
N LEU A 69 8.95 -13.30 -16.86
CA LEU A 69 9.96 -12.29 -16.59
C LEU A 69 10.89 -12.71 -15.44
N GLU A 70 10.31 -13.21 -14.36
CA GLU A 70 10.97 -13.66 -13.14
C GLU A 70 11.87 -14.90 -13.35
N THR A 71 11.53 -15.80 -14.28
CA THR A 71 12.30 -17.03 -14.56
C THR A 71 13.15 -16.96 -15.83
N SER A 72 13.21 -15.79 -16.48
CA SER A 72 13.95 -15.57 -17.73
C SER A 72 15.46 -15.81 -17.63
N GLY A 73 16.02 -15.85 -16.41
CA GLY A 73 17.47 -15.94 -16.16
C GLY A 73 18.23 -14.63 -16.36
N LYS A 74 17.57 -13.60 -16.92
CA LYS A 74 18.14 -12.26 -17.12
C LYS A 74 17.81 -11.35 -15.92
N PRO A 75 18.74 -10.49 -15.46
CA PRO A 75 18.50 -9.56 -14.36
C PRO A 75 17.40 -8.53 -14.68
N VAL A 76 16.51 -8.34 -13.71
CA VAL A 76 15.39 -7.39 -13.81
C VAL A 76 15.33 -6.55 -12.53
N VAL A 77 15.35 -5.23 -12.69
CA VAL A 77 15.32 -4.26 -11.58
C VAL A 77 14.02 -3.46 -11.62
N ALA A 78 13.28 -3.45 -10.51
CA ALA A 78 12.22 -2.49 -10.26
C ALA A 78 12.81 -1.20 -9.71
N ALA A 79 12.92 -0.18 -10.57
CA ALA A 79 13.38 1.17 -10.24
C ALA A 79 12.17 2.08 -10.00
N MET A 80 11.70 2.10 -8.75
CA MET A 80 10.46 2.75 -8.33
C MET A 80 10.69 4.24 -8.02
N THR A 81 10.11 5.12 -8.84
CA THR A 81 10.23 6.59 -8.67
C THR A 81 9.54 7.16 -7.43
N GLY A 82 8.78 6.35 -6.70
CA GLY A 82 8.07 6.74 -5.50
C GLY A 82 7.10 5.65 -5.06
N THR A 83 5.85 6.01 -4.80
CA THR A 83 4.82 5.09 -4.32
C THR A 83 4.58 3.91 -5.27
N ALA A 84 4.63 2.69 -4.72
CA ALA A 84 4.26 1.44 -5.38
C ALA A 84 3.26 0.69 -4.50
N LEU A 85 2.00 0.60 -4.94
CA LEU A 85 0.92 0.01 -4.16
C LEU A 85 0.19 -1.06 -4.94
N GLY A 86 -0.25 -2.08 -4.21
CA GLY A 86 -1.00 -3.22 -4.74
C GLY A 86 -0.31 -3.86 -5.93
N GLY A 87 -1.02 -4.01 -7.05
CA GLY A 87 -0.45 -4.44 -8.34
C GLY A 87 0.89 -3.80 -8.71
N GLY A 88 1.13 -2.53 -8.36
CA GLY A 88 2.43 -1.90 -8.61
C GLY A 88 3.58 -2.46 -7.77
N LEU A 89 3.32 -2.83 -6.51
CA LEU A 89 4.29 -3.56 -5.71
C LEU A 89 4.41 -5.02 -6.17
N GLU A 90 3.33 -5.63 -6.67
CA GLU A 90 3.38 -6.99 -7.24
C GLU A 90 4.28 -7.09 -8.48
N LEU A 91 4.25 -6.07 -9.36
CA LEU A 91 5.23 -5.94 -10.45
C LEU A 91 6.66 -5.90 -9.91
N ALA A 92 6.90 -5.14 -8.84
CA ALA A 92 8.23 -5.01 -8.25
C ALA A 92 8.68 -6.28 -7.54
N LEU A 93 7.76 -7.04 -6.95
CA LEU A 93 8.03 -8.34 -6.30
C LEU A 93 8.45 -9.41 -7.32
N ALA A 94 7.97 -9.35 -8.56
CA ALA A 94 8.40 -10.23 -9.64
C ALA A 94 9.80 -9.91 -10.20
N CYS A 95 10.35 -8.73 -9.86
CA CYS A 95 11.71 -8.35 -10.23
C CYS A 95 12.75 -8.96 -9.27
N HIS A 96 14.00 -9.05 -9.72
CA HIS A 96 15.09 -9.62 -8.93
C HIS A 96 15.67 -8.63 -7.90
N TYR A 97 15.59 -7.33 -8.20
CA TYR A 97 16.08 -6.26 -7.35
C TYR A 97 15.09 -5.09 -7.33
N ARG A 98 14.94 -4.46 -6.17
CA ARG A 98 14.00 -3.37 -5.92
C ARG A 98 14.72 -2.17 -5.32
N ILE A 99 14.70 -1.06 -6.03
CA ILE A 99 15.21 0.24 -5.57
C ILE A 99 14.09 1.28 -5.63
N VAL A 100 13.98 2.11 -4.60
CA VAL A 100 12.95 3.17 -4.52
C VAL A 100 13.56 4.54 -4.25
N ILE A 101 12.99 5.59 -4.84
CA ILE A 101 13.29 6.96 -4.40
C ILE A 101 12.62 7.22 -3.05
N ASP A 102 13.43 7.47 -2.01
CA ASP A 102 12.93 7.71 -0.66
C ASP A 102 12.53 9.18 -0.47
N THR A 103 11.23 9.44 -0.55
CA THR A 103 10.64 10.75 -0.26
C THR A 103 9.64 10.63 0.89
N PRO A 104 9.27 11.74 1.55
CA PRO A 104 8.23 11.72 2.57
C PRO A 104 6.85 11.22 2.07
N LYS A 105 6.62 11.18 0.76
CA LYS A 105 5.39 10.69 0.12
C LYS A 105 5.47 9.22 -0.27
N THR A 106 6.66 8.64 -0.35
CA THR A 106 6.89 7.26 -0.80
C THR A 106 6.20 6.27 0.14
N LYS A 107 5.37 5.41 -0.47
CA LYS A 107 4.60 4.38 0.22
C LYS A 107 4.69 3.06 -0.55
N LEU A 108 4.92 1.97 0.17
CA LEU A 108 5.04 0.62 -0.37
C LEU A 108 4.09 -0.30 0.38
N GLY A 109 3.27 -1.08 -0.32
CA GLY A 109 2.40 -2.05 0.34
C GLY A 109 1.35 -2.67 -0.57
N LEU A 110 0.59 -3.60 0.00
CA LEU A 110 -0.49 -4.34 -0.65
C LEU A 110 -1.83 -4.03 0.07
N PRO A 111 -2.47 -2.88 -0.24
CA PRO A 111 -3.65 -2.38 0.49
C PRO A 111 -4.99 -2.91 -0.03
N GLU A 112 -5.01 -3.94 -0.89
CA GLU A 112 -6.20 -4.49 -1.58
C GLU A 112 -7.34 -4.84 -0.62
N VAL A 113 -7.03 -5.34 0.58
CA VAL A 113 -8.01 -5.69 1.61
C VAL A 113 -8.92 -4.52 2.00
N ARG A 114 -8.45 -3.27 1.83
CA ARG A 114 -9.23 -2.05 2.11
C ARG A 114 -10.37 -1.84 1.11
N LEU A 115 -10.40 -2.60 0.03
CA LEU A 115 -11.48 -2.63 -0.96
C LEU A 115 -12.15 -4.01 -1.02
N GLY A 116 -11.92 -4.88 -0.03
CA GLY A 116 -12.44 -6.26 0.00
C GLY A 116 -11.67 -7.24 -0.91
N LEU A 117 -10.58 -6.78 -1.53
CA LEU A 117 -9.80 -7.58 -2.45
C LEU A 117 -8.61 -8.25 -1.74
N LEU A 118 -7.88 -9.08 -2.48
CA LEU A 118 -6.56 -9.56 -2.10
C LEU A 118 -5.54 -9.26 -3.21
N PRO A 119 -4.23 -9.31 -2.91
CA PRO A 119 -3.18 -9.13 -3.91
C PRO A 119 -3.17 -10.32 -4.89
N GLY A 120 -3.76 -10.14 -6.07
CA GLY A 120 -4.01 -11.22 -7.04
C GLY A 120 -2.97 -11.31 -8.18
N GLY A 121 -1.99 -10.42 -8.21
CA GLY A 121 -0.88 -10.39 -9.18
C GLY A 121 0.37 -11.13 -8.68
N GLY A 122 0.23 -12.01 -7.71
CA GLY A 122 1.28 -12.82 -7.09
C GLY A 122 1.75 -12.29 -5.74
N GLY A 123 1.14 -11.24 -5.20
CA GLY A 123 1.52 -10.63 -3.94
C GLY A 123 1.36 -11.57 -2.75
N THR A 124 0.29 -12.39 -2.70
CA THR A 124 0.12 -13.37 -1.61
C THR A 124 1.13 -14.50 -1.67
N GLN A 125 1.80 -14.69 -2.80
CA GLN A 125 2.76 -15.77 -3.00
C GLN A 125 4.21 -15.32 -2.89
N ARG A 126 4.55 -14.17 -3.49
CA ARG A 126 5.92 -13.62 -3.47
C ARG A 126 6.25 -12.97 -2.13
N LEU A 127 5.31 -12.22 -1.53
CA LEU A 127 5.59 -11.50 -0.30
C LEU A 127 5.94 -12.43 0.88
N PRO A 128 5.18 -13.50 1.18
CA PRO A 128 5.56 -14.42 2.26
C PRO A 128 6.90 -15.11 2.00
N ARG A 129 7.21 -15.45 0.75
CA ARG A 129 8.50 -16.05 0.38
C ARG A 129 9.67 -15.06 0.53
N LEU A 130 9.42 -13.76 0.41
CA LEU A 130 10.43 -12.72 0.57
C LEU A 130 10.65 -12.32 2.04
N VAL A 131 9.58 -12.00 2.78
CA VAL A 131 9.68 -11.39 4.13
C VAL A 131 9.18 -12.30 5.26
N GLY A 132 8.75 -13.52 4.94
CA GLY A 132 8.14 -14.47 5.87
C GLY A 132 6.62 -14.26 6.05
N ILE A 133 5.93 -15.34 6.44
CA ILE A 133 4.46 -15.39 6.52
C ILE A 133 3.89 -14.35 7.50
N GLN A 134 4.50 -14.20 8.68
CA GLN A 134 3.96 -13.30 9.72
C GLN A 134 3.94 -11.84 9.26
N VAL A 135 5.05 -11.36 8.70
CA VAL A 135 5.16 -9.98 8.21
C VAL A 135 4.24 -9.79 7.01
N ALA A 136 4.21 -10.75 6.08
CA ALA A 136 3.34 -10.68 4.91
C ALA A 136 1.85 -10.59 5.30
N LEU A 137 1.39 -11.42 6.24
CA LEU A 137 0.01 -11.36 6.74
C LEU A 137 -0.30 -10.04 7.43
N GLU A 138 0.62 -9.48 8.24
CA GLU A 138 0.41 -8.16 8.84
C GLU A 138 0.19 -7.08 7.78
N LEU A 139 1.02 -7.10 6.72
CA LEU A 139 0.93 -6.12 5.63
C LEU A 139 -0.37 -6.26 4.84
N MET A 140 -0.73 -7.48 4.43
CA MET A 140 -1.87 -7.71 3.54
C MET A 140 -3.22 -7.65 4.27
N THR A 141 -3.34 -8.24 5.47
CA THR A 141 -4.64 -8.28 6.19
C THR A 141 -5.04 -6.94 6.80
N GLN A 142 -4.09 -6.02 7.01
CA GLN A 142 -4.34 -4.65 7.47
C GLN A 142 -4.25 -3.62 6.34
N GLY A 143 -3.79 -4.04 5.15
CA GLY A 143 -3.45 -3.15 4.05
C GLY A 143 -2.43 -2.08 4.47
N LYS A 144 -1.40 -2.45 5.22
CA LYS A 144 -0.43 -1.52 5.80
C LYS A 144 0.51 -1.00 4.70
N GLU A 145 0.75 0.31 4.72
CA GLU A 145 1.70 0.98 3.83
C GLU A 145 2.97 1.30 4.62
N LEU A 146 4.13 0.99 4.05
CA LEU A 146 5.44 1.20 4.64
C LEU A 146 6.15 2.39 3.99
N ARG A 147 7.00 3.05 4.78
CA ARG A 147 8.05 3.97 4.29
C ARG A 147 9.24 3.15 3.79
N ALA A 148 10.08 3.75 2.94
CA ALA A 148 11.23 3.08 2.33
C ALA A 148 12.19 2.48 3.37
N ALA A 149 12.51 3.21 4.44
CA ALA A 149 13.38 2.71 5.52
C ALA A 149 12.87 1.39 6.12
N VAL A 150 11.61 1.35 6.55
CA VAL A 150 11.01 0.13 7.13
C VAL A 150 10.90 -0.99 6.09
N ALA A 151 10.57 -0.66 4.83
CA ALA A 151 10.54 -1.64 3.75
C ALA A 151 11.91 -2.27 3.49
N LYS A 152 13.00 -1.49 3.59
CA LYS A 152 14.37 -2.00 3.47
C LYS A 152 14.75 -2.89 4.63
N ASP A 153 14.43 -2.48 5.86
CA ASP A 153 14.75 -3.23 7.08
C ASP A 153 14.14 -4.64 7.11
N ILE A 154 12.94 -4.80 6.55
CA ILE A 154 12.25 -6.10 6.47
C ILE A 154 12.59 -6.89 5.20
N GLY A 155 13.41 -6.35 4.29
CA GLY A 155 13.76 -7.00 3.02
C GLY A 155 12.70 -6.91 1.92
N LEU A 156 11.71 -6.01 2.03
CA LEU A 156 10.74 -5.76 0.95
C LEU A 156 11.38 -5.05 -0.25
N ILE A 157 12.36 -4.18 0.02
CA ILE A 157 13.20 -3.52 -1.00
C ILE A 157 14.67 -3.73 -0.67
N ASP A 158 15.52 -3.65 -1.68
CA ASP A 158 16.94 -3.89 -1.55
C ASP A 158 17.74 -2.59 -1.35
N ALA A 159 17.29 -1.50 -1.99
CA ALA A 159 17.97 -0.21 -1.92
C ALA A 159 17.03 1.01 -1.95
N THR A 160 17.59 2.15 -1.60
CA THR A 160 16.96 3.47 -1.67
C THR A 160 17.84 4.42 -2.47
N ALA A 161 17.23 5.30 -3.25
CA ALA A 161 17.89 6.37 -3.98
C ALA A 161 17.34 7.74 -3.56
N THR A 162 18.11 8.80 -3.78
CA THR A 162 17.67 10.18 -3.49
C THR A 162 17.05 10.87 -4.69
N ALA A 163 17.41 10.44 -5.90
CA ALA A 163 16.93 11.00 -7.16
C ALA A 163 16.89 9.95 -8.28
N GLN A 164 16.21 10.27 -9.37
CA GLN A 164 16.03 9.35 -10.50
C GLN A 164 17.35 8.97 -11.18
N ALA A 165 18.27 9.93 -11.36
CA ALA A 165 19.56 9.67 -11.98
C ALA A 165 20.40 8.65 -11.17
N ASP A 166 20.42 8.83 -9.84
CA ASP A 166 21.07 7.91 -8.90
C ASP A 166 20.42 6.52 -8.93
N MET A 167 19.08 6.46 -8.88
CA MET A 167 18.32 5.21 -8.96
C MET A 167 18.63 4.41 -10.25
N LEU A 168 18.62 5.07 -11.40
CA LEU A 168 18.89 4.44 -12.69
C LEU A 168 20.34 4.00 -12.82
N LYS A 169 21.29 4.77 -12.25
CA LYS A 169 22.69 4.36 -12.18
C LYS A 169 22.84 3.09 -11.34
N GLN A 170 22.31 3.07 -10.12
CA GLN A 170 22.36 1.89 -9.24
C GLN A 170 21.71 0.66 -9.88
N ALA A 171 20.58 0.83 -10.58
CA ALA A 171 19.92 -0.26 -11.29
C ALA A 171 20.79 -0.84 -12.43
N LYS A 172 21.43 0.02 -13.23
CA LYS A 172 22.37 -0.40 -14.29
C LYS A 172 23.60 -1.11 -13.71
N ASP A 173 24.19 -0.53 -12.67
CA ASP A 173 25.36 -1.10 -11.99
C ASP A 173 25.00 -2.48 -11.40
N TRP A 174 23.80 -2.64 -10.82
CA TRP A 174 23.35 -3.93 -10.30
C TRP A 174 23.18 -4.97 -11.41
N ILE A 175 22.56 -4.62 -12.54
CA ILE A 175 22.41 -5.52 -13.70
C ILE A 175 23.77 -5.99 -14.20
N GLN A 176 24.72 -5.07 -14.40
CA GLN A 176 26.06 -5.41 -14.91
C GLN A 176 26.83 -6.35 -13.98
N ASN A 177 26.64 -6.20 -12.67
CA ASN A 177 27.31 -7.03 -11.66
C ASN A 177 26.58 -8.35 -11.38
N ASN A 178 25.36 -8.55 -11.90
CA ASN A 178 24.55 -9.75 -11.68
C ASN A 178 24.00 -10.30 -13.01
N PRO A 179 24.87 -10.77 -13.93
CA PRO A 179 24.44 -11.23 -15.25
C PRO A 179 23.61 -12.53 -15.22
N SER A 180 23.66 -13.27 -14.12
CA SER A 180 22.83 -14.46 -13.88
C SER A 180 22.10 -14.29 -12.56
N VAL A 181 20.78 -14.46 -12.61
CA VAL A 181 19.89 -14.26 -11.47
C VAL A 181 18.89 -15.39 -11.36
N GLN A 182 18.43 -15.60 -10.14
CA GLN A 182 17.31 -16.48 -9.84
C GLN A 182 16.70 -16.02 -8.52
N GLN A 183 15.37 -15.96 -8.44
CA GLN A 183 14.70 -15.64 -7.18
C GLN A 183 15.05 -16.66 -6.09
N PRO A 184 15.03 -16.26 -4.81
CA PRO A 184 15.34 -17.17 -3.71
C PRO A 184 14.47 -18.43 -3.72
N TRP A 185 13.18 -18.31 -4.03
CA TRP A 185 12.22 -19.42 -4.03
C TRP A 185 12.34 -20.39 -5.21
N ASP A 186 13.07 -20.02 -6.26
CA ASP A 186 13.34 -20.89 -7.39
C ASP A 186 14.64 -21.70 -7.20
N LYS A 187 15.42 -21.40 -6.15
CA LYS A 187 16.63 -22.15 -5.81
C LYS A 187 16.29 -23.42 -5.06
N LYS A 188 16.95 -24.53 -5.43
CA LYS A 188 16.81 -25.81 -4.75
C LYS A 188 17.10 -25.68 -3.25
N GLY A 189 16.19 -26.19 -2.43
CA GLY A 189 16.33 -26.18 -0.96
C GLY A 189 15.94 -24.87 -0.29
N PHE A 190 15.32 -23.94 -1.02
CA PHE A 190 14.73 -22.73 -0.44
C PHE A 190 13.79 -23.06 0.73
N LYS A 191 13.83 -22.19 1.74
CA LYS A 191 12.92 -22.21 2.89
C LYS A 191 12.39 -20.81 3.12
N ILE A 192 11.08 -20.70 3.32
CA ILE A 192 10.44 -19.43 3.66
C ILE A 192 11.05 -18.89 4.96
N PRO A 193 11.42 -17.59 5.03
CA PRO A 193 11.89 -16.99 6.26
C PRO A 193 10.90 -17.20 7.41
N GLY A 194 11.37 -17.83 8.50
CA GLY A 194 10.54 -18.17 9.66
C GLY A 194 9.77 -19.51 9.56
N GLY A 195 9.75 -20.14 8.38
CA GLY A 195 9.09 -21.42 8.11
C GLY A 195 7.88 -21.32 7.19
N ASP A 196 7.47 -22.46 6.62
CA ASP A 196 6.24 -22.61 5.86
C ASP A 196 5.01 -22.73 6.78
N SER A 197 3.82 -22.92 6.21
CA SER A 197 2.56 -22.96 6.97
C SER A 197 2.45 -24.11 7.97
N LYS A 198 3.24 -25.19 7.80
CA LYS A 198 3.28 -26.34 8.72
C LYS A 198 4.40 -26.22 9.77
N HIS A 199 5.25 -25.20 9.67
CA HIS A 199 6.37 -25.03 10.59
C HIS A 199 5.87 -24.70 12.01
N PRO A 200 6.43 -25.30 13.09
CA PRO A 200 5.93 -25.10 14.45
C PRO A 200 5.89 -23.63 14.93
N LYS A 201 6.73 -22.76 14.38
CA LYS A 201 6.71 -21.31 14.68
C LYS A 201 5.59 -20.56 13.99
N VAL A 202 5.03 -21.11 12.91
CA VAL A 202 4.02 -20.47 12.06
C VAL A 202 2.63 -21.01 12.37
N VAL A 203 2.49 -22.30 12.71
CA VAL A 203 1.20 -22.94 13.05
C VAL A 203 0.37 -22.12 14.05
N PRO A 204 0.91 -21.57 15.16
CA PRO A 204 0.11 -20.76 16.09
C PRO A 204 -0.51 -19.51 15.45
N ILE A 205 0.15 -18.92 14.43
CA ILE A 205 -0.39 -17.78 13.68
C ILE A 205 -1.69 -18.20 13.00
N PHE A 206 -1.70 -19.33 12.29
CA PHE A 206 -2.90 -19.81 11.60
C PHE A 206 -3.96 -20.38 12.53
N SER A 207 -3.62 -20.80 13.76
CA SER A 207 -4.60 -21.20 14.76
C SER A 207 -5.30 -20.02 15.45
N ILE A 208 -4.62 -18.88 15.60
CA ILE A 208 -5.11 -17.73 16.39
C ILE A 208 -5.59 -16.58 15.49
N ALA A 209 -4.86 -16.27 14.42
CA ALA A 209 -5.15 -15.11 13.58
C ALA A 209 -6.56 -15.14 12.96
N PRO A 210 -7.10 -16.30 12.50
CA PRO A 210 -8.48 -16.34 12.02
C PRO A 210 -9.51 -15.95 13.08
N ALA A 211 -9.35 -16.40 14.33
CA ALA A 211 -10.24 -16.04 15.43
C ALA A 211 -10.15 -14.54 15.75
N MET A 212 -8.92 -13.98 15.81
CA MET A 212 -8.72 -12.55 16.03
C MET A 212 -9.26 -11.68 14.89
N ALA A 213 -9.05 -12.13 13.64
CA ALA A 213 -9.57 -11.47 12.45
C ALA A 213 -11.09 -11.46 12.50
N ASN A 214 -11.72 -12.60 12.77
CA ASN A 214 -13.17 -12.73 12.89
C ASN A 214 -13.74 -11.85 14.02
N GLN A 215 -13.06 -11.78 15.16
CA GLN A 215 -13.46 -10.89 16.27
C GLN A 215 -13.47 -9.41 15.86
N LYS A 216 -12.47 -8.97 15.08
CA LYS A 216 -12.35 -7.57 14.63
C LYS A 216 -13.25 -7.24 13.45
N SER A 217 -13.42 -8.17 12.52
CA SER A 217 -14.23 -8.00 11.31
C SER A 217 -15.70 -8.31 11.54
N HIS A 218 -16.03 -8.93 12.67
CA HIS A 218 -17.35 -9.51 12.96
C HIS A 218 -17.82 -10.49 11.87
N GLY A 219 -16.87 -11.16 11.19
CA GLY A 219 -17.15 -12.08 10.09
C GLY A 219 -17.55 -11.42 8.77
N ASN A 220 -17.60 -10.08 8.68
CA ASN A 220 -18.15 -9.36 7.53
C ASN A 220 -17.10 -8.95 6.47
N TYR A 221 -15.86 -9.42 6.60
CA TYR A 221 -14.74 -9.05 5.71
C TYR A 221 -14.06 -10.32 5.18
N PRO A 222 -14.69 -11.02 4.21
CA PRO A 222 -14.21 -12.32 3.72
C PRO A 222 -12.79 -12.25 3.13
N ALA A 223 -12.40 -11.08 2.59
CA ALA A 223 -11.06 -10.80 2.08
C ALA A 223 -9.93 -11.17 3.06
N ILE A 224 -10.12 -10.89 4.35
CA ILE A 224 -9.10 -11.18 5.37
C ILE A 224 -8.90 -12.69 5.49
N THR A 225 -9.99 -13.45 5.53
CA THR A 225 -9.97 -14.92 5.56
C THR A 225 -9.36 -15.48 4.28
N HIS A 226 -9.76 -14.97 3.11
CA HIS A 226 -9.19 -15.41 1.83
C HIS A 226 -7.69 -15.15 1.74
N ILE A 227 -7.18 -14.00 2.20
CA ILE A 227 -5.75 -13.74 2.27
C ILE A 227 -5.05 -14.77 3.15
N MET A 228 -5.58 -15.06 4.35
CA MET A 228 -4.98 -16.05 5.25
C MET A 228 -4.97 -17.45 4.65
N SER A 229 -6.08 -17.91 4.05
CA SER A 229 -6.16 -19.24 3.43
C SER A 229 -5.26 -19.34 2.20
N CYS A 230 -5.24 -18.31 1.35
CA CYS A 230 -4.40 -18.25 0.16
C CYS A 230 -2.90 -18.33 0.50
N VAL A 231 -2.46 -17.61 1.54
CA VAL A 231 -1.09 -17.71 2.04
C VAL A 231 -0.83 -19.08 2.69
N PHE A 232 -1.77 -19.60 3.48
CA PHE A 232 -1.65 -20.89 4.13
C PHE A 232 -1.41 -22.01 3.11
N GLU A 233 -2.32 -22.15 2.14
CA GLU A 233 -2.26 -23.18 1.10
C GLU A 233 -1.08 -22.94 0.15
N GLY A 234 -0.92 -21.70 -0.32
CA GLY A 234 0.13 -21.34 -1.27
C GLY A 234 1.55 -21.54 -0.74
N CYS A 235 1.76 -21.39 0.58
CA CYS A 235 3.06 -21.64 1.21
C CYS A 235 3.32 -23.12 1.56
N LEU A 236 2.38 -24.04 1.27
CA LEU A 236 2.60 -25.49 1.36
C LEU A 236 3.04 -26.12 0.03
N VAL A 237 2.95 -25.37 -1.06
CA VAL A 237 3.20 -25.83 -2.44
C VAL A 237 4.30 -25.00 -3.11
N ASP A 238 4.70 -25.42 -4.30
CA ASP A 238 5.59 -24.63 -5.15
C ASP A 238 4.95 -23.30 -5.57
N ILE A 239 5.77 -22.36 -6.06
CA ILE A 239 5.26 -21.03 -6.38
C ILE A 239 4.23 -21.03 -7.50
N ASP A 240 4.35 -21.88 -8.51
CA ASP A 240 3.44 -21.88 -9.66
C ASP A 240 2.05 -22.37 -9.23
N THR A 241 1.99 -23.47 -8.48
CA THR A 241 0.74 -23.93 -7.85
C THR A 241 0.17 -22.87 -6.89
N GLY A 242 1.03 -22.20 -6.12
CA GLY A 242 0.62 -21.12 -5.22
C GLY A 242 -0.01 -19.93 -5.96
N LEU A 243 0.54 -19.55 -7.12
CA LEU A 243 0.01 -18.48 -7.96
C LEU A 243 -1.38 -18.86 -8.49
N GLU A 244 -1.58 -20.12 -8.91
CA GLU A 244 -2.90 -20.58 -9.35
C GLU A 244 -3.94 -20.55 -8.22
N ILE A 245 -3.58 -20.98 -7.00
CA ILE A 245 -4.42 -20.90 -5.80
C ILE A 245 -4.85 -19.46 -5.53
N GLU A 246 -3.92 -18.50 -5.68
CA GLU A 246 -4.21 -17.08 -5.51
C GLU A 246 -5.25 -16.57 -6.51
N SER A 247 -5.21 -17.00 -7.77
CA SER A 247 -6.23 -16.61 -8.76
C SER A 247 -7.64 -17.05 -8.37
N ARG A 248 -7.76 -18.23 -7.76
CA ARG A 248 -9.05 -18.77 -7.26
C ARG A 248 -9.59 -17.93 -6.10
N TYR A 249 -8.72 -17.60 -5.14
CA TYR A 249 -9.10 -16.75 -4.01
C TYR A 249 -9.39 -15.30 -4.45
N PHE A 250 -8.66 -14.77 -5.42
CA PHE A 250 -8.95 -13.46 -6.00
C PHE A 250 -10.33 -13.43 -6.65
N ALA A 251 -10.68 -14.47 -7.42
CA ALA A 251 -12.00 -14.61 -8.02
C ALA A 251 -13.12 -14.61 -6.95
N ALA A 252 -12.92 -15.31 -5.83
CA ALA A 252 -13.86 -15.29 -4.71
C ALA A 252 -14.01 -13.88 -4.10
N CYS A 253 -12.91 -13.16 -3.92
CA CYS A 253 -12.94 -11.79 -3.41
C CYS A 253 -13.66 -10.83 -4.36
N VAL A 254 -13.23 -10.73 -5.62
CA VAL A 254 -13.73 -9.70 -6.55
C VAL A 254 -15.22 -9.84 -6.89
N LEU A 255 -15.76 -11.06 -6.73
CA LEU A 255 -17.19 -11.36 -6.92
C LEU A 255 -18.01 -11.23 -5.63
N SER A 256 -17.38 -11.14 -4.47
CA SER A 256 -18.09 -11.01 -3.19
C SER A 256 -18.90 -9.71 -3.12
N THR A 257 -20.07 -9.79 -2.50
CA THR A 257 -20.95 -8.65 -2.25
C THR A 257 -20.22 -7.56 -1.44
N GLU A 258 -19.41 -7.98 -0.48
CA GLU A 258 -18.62 -7.11 0.39
C GLU A 258 -17.63 -6.29 -0.42
N SER A 259 -16.89 -6.91 -1.35
CA SER A 259 -15.96 -6.19 -2.23
C SER A 259 -16.69 -5.21 -3.14
N LYS A 260 -17.81 -5.61 -3.74
CA LYS A 260 -18.63 -4.69 -4.56
C LYS A 260 -19.14 -3.50 -3.75
N ASN A 261 -19.57 -3.73 -2.51
CA ASN A 261 -20.01 -2.68 -1.59
C ASN A 261 -18.88 -1.73 -1.18
N MET A 262 -17.71 -2.29 -0.86
CA MET A 262 -16.51 -1.54 -0.46
C MET A 262 -15.97 -0.71 -1.64
N ILE A 263 -15.90 -1.27 -2.84
CA ILE A 263 -15.51 -0.52 -4.06
C ILE A 263 -16.52 0.61 -4.31
N ASN A 264 -17.82 0.32 -4.32
CA ASN A 264 -18.83 1.34 -4.56
C ASN A 264 -18.72 2.50 -3.54
N THR A 265 -18.58 2.19 -2.25
CA THR A 265 -18.56 3.20 -1.18
C THR A 265 -17.21 3.93 -1.08
N LEU A 266 -16.12 3.17 -0.94
CA LEU A 266 -14.79 3.69 -0.58
C LEU A 266 -14.00 4.17 -1.81
N TRP A 267 -14.34 3.67 -3.00
CA TRP A 267 -13.73 4.11 -4.25
C TRP A 267 -14.66 5.04 -5.03
N THR A 268 -15.77 4.52 -5.57
CA THR A 268 -16.62 5.27 -6.52
C THR A 268 -17.25 6.51 -5.87
N GLN A 269 -18.03 6.33 -4.81
CA GLN A 269 -18.74 7.42 -4.13
C GLN A 269 -17.77 8.40 -3.46
N LEU A 270 -16.77 7.88 -2.72
CA LEU A 270 -15.81 8.73 -2.04
C LEU A 270 -14.98 9.59 -3.01
N ASN A 271 -14.57 9.04 -4.17
CA ASN A 271 -13.86 9.83 -5.18
C ASN A 271 -14.77 10.88 -5.83
N SER A 272 -16.04 10.55 -6.06
CA SER A 272 -17.03 11.50 -6.56
C SER A 272 -17.23 12.68 -5.59
N ILE A 273 -17.38 12.39 -4.29
CA ILE A 273 -17.46 13.41 -3.22
C ILE A 273 -16.19 14.26 -3.19
N LYS A 274 -15.01 13.66 -3.24
CA LYS A 274 -13.72 14.39 -3.25
C LYS A 274 -13.54 15.29 -4.49
N LYS A 275 -14.11 14.91 -5.63
CA LYS A 275 -14.16 15.74 -6.85
C LYS A 275 -15.18 16.87 -6.75
N GLY A 276 -15.92 16.96 -5.65
CA GLY A 276 -16.85 18.05 -5.36
C GLY A 276 -18.25 17.80 -5.90
N GLN A 277 -18.69 16.54 -6.05
CA GLN A 277 -20.05 16.21 -6.50
C GLN A 277 -21.15 16.98 -5.74
N SER A 278 -20.96 17.17 -4.43
CA SER A 278 -21.92 17.90 -3.57
C SER A 278 -21.61 19.40 -3.43
N ARG A 279 -20.59 19.93 -4.11
CA ARG A 279 -20.25 21.36 -4.07
C ARG A 279 -21.07 22.12 -5.13
N PRO A 280 -21.81 23.19 -4.76
CA PRO A 280 -22.48 24.05 -5.74
C PRO A 280 -21.51 24.57 -6.81
N GLN A 281 -21.94 24.53 -8.07
CA GLN A 281 -21.18 25.05 -9.21
C GLN A 281 -21.29 26.58 -9.31
N GLY A 282 -20.39 27.22 -10.05
CA GLY A 282 -20.40 28.68 -10.27
C GLY A 282 -19.83 29.54 -9.14
N PHE A 283 -19.36 28.92 -8.05
CA PHE A 283 -18.73 29.63 -6.93
C PHE A 283 -17.21 29.48 -6.93
N GLU A 284 -16.51 30.63 -6.85
CA GLU A 284 -15.06 30.70 -6.67
C GLU A 284 -14.59 30.03 -5.37
N ARG A 285 -13.34 29.57 -5.35
CA ARG A 285 -12.72 29.02 -4.14
C ARG A 285 -12.20 30.18 -3.27
N THR A 286 -12.59 30.21 -2.01
CA THR A 286 -12.04 31.16 -1.02
C THR A 286 -11.13 30.41 -0.05
N THR A 287 -9.95 30.98 0.24
CA THR A 287 -9.01 30.42 1.22
C THR A 287 -9.17 31.13 2.55
N THR A 288 -9.52 30.38 3.60
CA THR A 288 -9.67 30.92 4.96
C THR A 288 -8.32 30.98 5.65
N LYS A 289 -7.91 32.18 6.07
CA LYS A 289 -6.63 32.39 6.79
C LYS A 289 -6.76 32.24 8.31
N LYS A 290 -7.94 32.58 8.87
CA LYS A 290 -8.20 32.59 10.31
C LYS A 290 -9.62 32.15 10.62
N VAL A 291 -9.79 31.34 11.66
CA VAL A 291 -11.06 30.74 12.10
C VAL A 291 -11.26 31.03 13.59
N GLY A 292 -12.44 31.54 13.95
CA GLY A 292 -12.90 31.62 15.33
C GLY A 292 -13.75 30.40 15.68
N ILE A 293 -13.47 29.77 16.82
CA ILE A 293 -14.20 28.59 17.32
C ILE A 293 -14.77 28.95 18.69
N LEU A 294 -16.09 28.83 18.84
CA LEU A 294 -16.81 29.15 20.07
C LEU A 294 -17.08 27.86 20.85
N GLY A 295 -16.56 27.80 22.08
CA GLY A 295 -16.57 26.64 22.96
C GLY A 295 -15.28 25.82 22.87
N ALA A 296 -14.63 25.58 24.01
CA ALA A 296 -13.39 24.83 24.16
C ALA A 296 -13.60 23.44 24.78
N GLY A 297 -14.84 22.95 24.80
CA GLY A 297 -15.17 21.56 25.09
C GLY A 297 -14.58 20.57 24.06
N MET A 298 -14.84 19.27 24.24
CA MET A 298 -14.23 18.20 23.42
C MET A 298 -14.33 18.45 21.90
N MET A 299 -15.51 18.87 21.42
CA MET A 299 -15.72 19.15 19.99
C MET A 299 -14.91 20.35 19.52
N GLY A 300 -14.99 21.49 20.21
CA GLY A 300 -14.30 22.71 19.82
C GLY A 300 -12.78 22.58 19.86
N ALA A 301 -12.25 21.91 20.88
CA ALA A 301 -10.82 21.57 20.97
C ALA A 301 -10.37 20.65 19.81
N GLY A 302 -11.20 19.67 19.44
CA GLY A 302 -10.93 18.79 18.30
C GLY A 302 -10.94 19.52 16.95
N ILE A 303 -11.92 20.40 16.71
CA ILE A 303 -11.99 21.24 15.52
C ILE A 303 -10.78 22.16 15.45
N ALA A 304 -10.42 22.79 16.56
CA ALA A 304 -9.26 23.67 16.65
C ALA A 304 -7.96 22.93 16.31
N TYR A 305 -7.79 21.70 16.81
CA TYR A 305 -6.64 20.86 16.48
C TYR A 305 -6.55 20.56 14.98
N VAL A 306 -7.63 20.09 14.34
CA VAL A 306 -7.58 19.71 12.92
C VAL A 306 -7.41 20.93 12.00
N THR A 307 -8.00 22.08 12.36
CA THR A 307 -7.85 23.34 11.62
C THR A 307 -6.42 23.87 11.73
N ALA A 308 -5.84 23.89 12.93
CA ALA A 308 -4.44 24.31 13.13
C ALA A 308 -3.47 23.36 12.42
N LYS A 309 -3.74 22.04 12.44
CA LYS A 309 -2.96 21.03 11.72
C LYS A 309 -3.00 21.22 10.19
N ALA A 310 -4.10 21.77 9.66
CA ALA A 310 -4.21 22.14 8.26
C ALA A 310 -3.45 23.44 7.89
N GLY A 311 -2.85 24.12 8.87
CA GLY A 311 -2.09 25.36 8.68
C GLY A 311 -2.93 26.64 8.69
N ILE A 312 -4.14 26.59 9.26
CA ILE A 312 -5.05 27.74 9.37
C ILE A 312 -4.95 28.34 10.77
N ASP A 313 -5.00 29.67 10.89
CA ASP A 313 -5.00 30.34 12.21
C ASP A 313 -6.30 30.10 12.97
N VAL A 314 -6.21 29.84 14.27
CA VAL A 314 -7.33 29.50 15.15
C VAL A 314 -7.38 30.42 16.37
N VAL A 315 -8.56 30.99 16.61
CA VAL A 315 -8.93 31.61 17.89
C VAL A 315 -9.95 30.72 18.56
N LEU A 316 -9.56 30.07 19.65
CA LEU A 316 -10.45 29.26 20.48
C LEU A 316 -11.00 30.13 21.62
N LEU A 317 -12.31 30.33 21.61
CA LEU A 317 -13.03 31.12 22.60
C LEU A 317 -13.81 30.22 23.55
N ASP A 318 -13.76 30.51 24.85
CA ASP A 318 -14.69 29.96 25.84
C ASP A 318 -15.21 31.09 26.77
N THR A 319 -16.14 30.74 27.63
CA THR A 319 -16.72 31.59 28.68
C THR A 319 -15.65 32.17 29.61
N ASP A 320 -14.59 31.42 29.91
CA ASP A 320 -13.42 31.86 30.66
C ASP A 320 -12.09 31.38 30.03
N MET A 321 -10.98 31.98 30.45
CA MET A 321 -9.64 31.63 29.95
C MET A 321 -9.20 30.21 30.34
N ALA A 322 -9.65 29.70 31.48
CA ALA A 322 -9.26 28.37 31.95
C ALA A 322 -9.85 27.27 31.06
N GLY A 323 -11.10 27.42 30.61
CA GLY A 323 -11.76 26.57 29.62
C GLY A 323 -11.03 26.60 28.28
N ALA A 324 -10.70 27.79 27.79
CA ALA A 324 -9.98 27.95 26.52
C ALA A 324 -8.57 27.31 26.55
N GLU A 325 -7.81 27.50 27.63
CA GLU A 325 -6.49 26.86 27.80
C GLU A 325 -6.59 25.34 27.96
N LYS A 326 -7.64 24.83 28.64
CA LYS A 326 -7.90 23.38 28.72
C LYS A 326 -8.17 22.77 27.34
N GLY A 327 -8.95 23.44 26.50
CA GLY A 327 -9.18 23.02 25.11
C GLY A 327 -7.92 23.06 24.26
N LYS A 328 -7.05 24.05 24.46
CA LYS A 328 -5.74 24.11 23.82
C LYS A 328 -4.83 22.95 24.25
N ALA A 329 -4.79 22.63 25.55
CA ALA A 329 -4.01 21.52 26.09
C ALA A 329 -4.40 20.15 25.52
N TYR A 330 -5.67 19.96 25.12
CA TYR A 330 -6.10 18.76 24.40
C TYR A 330 -5.31 18.54 23.10
N SER A 331 -5.06 19.61 22.35
CA SER A 331 -4.28 19.55 21.10
C SER A 331 -2.81 19.18 21.35
N ALA A 332 -2.22 19.74 22.41
CA ALA A 332 -0.85 19.42 22.82
C ALA A 332 -0.71 17.94 23.19
N ASN A 333 -1.64 17.40 23.98
CA ASN A 333 -1.64 16.00 24.37
C ASN A 333 -1.74 15.03 23.18
N ILE A 334 -2.47 15.39 22.11
CA ILE A 334 -2.51 14.60 20.88
C ILE A 334 -1.14 14.58 20.20
N LEU A 335 -0.47 15.72 20.11
CA LEU A 335 0.87 15.83 19.53
C LEU A 335 1.90 15.07 20.37
N ASP A 336 1.85 15.16 21.69
CA ASP A 336 2.72 14.41 22.60
C ASP A 336 2.58 12.90 22.41
N LYS A 337 1.35 12.40 22.30
CA LYS A 337 1.08 10.99 21.97
C LYS A 337 1.57 10.60 20.57
N ALA A 338 1.56 11.52 19.61
CA ALA A 338 2.10 11.26 18.28
C ALA A 338 3.63 11.20 18.29
N ILE A 339 4.29 12.06 19.08
CA ILE A 339 5.76 12.10 19.24
C ILE A 339 6.25 10.85 19.98
N SER A 340 5.58 10.45 21.08
CA SER A 340 5.94 9.23 21.81
C SER A 340 5.81 7.96 20.94
N ARG A 341 4.91 8.00 19.94
CA ARG A 341 4.74 6.95 18.93
C ARG A 341 5.65 7.11 17.71
N LYS A 342 6.59 8.06 17.71
CA LYS A 342 7.49 8.39 16.60
C LYS A 342 6.77 8.75 15.28
N ARG A 343 5.54 9.29 15.37
CA ARG A 343 4.71 9.73 14.23
C ARG A 343 4.74 11.24 13.98
N ALA A 344 5.40 12.00 14.85
CA ALA A 344 5.65 13.44 14.74
C ALA A 344 7.01 13.78 15.38
N THR A 345 7.54 14.97 15.08
CA THR A 345 8.79 15.50 15.69
C THR A 345 8.46 16.66 16.63
N GLU A 346 9.31 16.90 17.62
CA GLU A 346 9.18 18.05 18.52
C GLU A 346 9.21 19.36 17.72
N GLU A 347 10.08 19.43 16.70
CA GLU A 347 10.19 20.56 15.78
C GLU A 347 8.86 20.85 15.06
N LYS A 348 8.14 19.81 14.60
CA LYS A 348 6.80 19.96 14.00
C LYS A 348 5.74 20.40 15.00
N LYS A 349 5.85 20.00 16.27
CA LYS A 349 4.95 20.45 17.33
C LYS A 349 5.16 21.92 17.65
N THR A 350 6.41 22.40 17.62
CA THR A 350 6.73 23.84 17.75
C THR A 350 6.45 24.64 16.46
N SER A 351 6.53 24.03 15.28
CA SER A 351 6.30 24.67 13.98
C SER A 351 4.85 24.60 13.47
N SER A 352 3.97 23.78 14.08
CA SER A 352 2.51 23.78 13.85
C SER A 352 1.87 24.95 14.61
N PRO A 353 2.03 26.18 14.11
CA PRO A 353 2.79 27.25 14.74
C PRO A 353 1.96 28.07 15.75
N LYS A 354 2.50 29.24 16.08
CA LYS A 354 2.00 30.43 16.80
C LYS A 354 0.59 30.94 16.42
N THR A 355 -0.30 30.05 16.01
CA THR A 355 -1.57 30.29 15.33
C THR A 355 -2.76 29.80 16.14
N TYR A 356 -2.54 29.16 17.31
CA TYR A 356 -3.58 28.73 18.23
C TYR A 356 -3.66 29.67 19.44
N HIS A 357 -4.63 30.57 19.42
CA HIS A 357 -4.87 31.55 20.49
C HIS A 357 -6.09 31.14 21.32
N ALA A 358 -5.89 30.92 22.62
CA ALA A 358 -6.99 30.80 23.57
C ALA A 358 -7.43 32.21 24.02
N ASN A 359 -8.73 32.46 24.10
CA ASN A 359 -9.28 33.77 24.47
C ASN A 359 -10.61 33.60 25.22
N SER A 360 -11.01 34.56 26.07
CA SER A 360 -12.28 34.54 26.80
C SER A 360 -13.30 35.51 26.19
N PHE A 361 -14.59 35.17 26.32
CA PHE A 361 -15.69 36.08 25.97
C PHE A 361 -15.85 37.24 26.95
N LEU A 362 -15.53 37.02 28.21
CA LEU A 362 -15.53 38.03 29.25
C LEU A 362 -14.28 38.90 29.05
N ARG A 363 -14.48 40.13 28.58
CA ARG A 363 -13.49 41.21 28.62
C ARG A 363 -13.73 42.09 29.83
#